data_AF-A0A402AS19-F1
#
_entry.id   AF-A0A402AS19-F1
#
_cell.length_a   1.000
_cell.length_b   1.000
_cell.length_c   1.000
_cell.angle_alpha   90.00
_cell.angle_beta   90.00
_cell.angle_gamma   90.00
#
_symmetry.space_group_name_H-M   'P 1'
#
loop_
_entity.id
_entity.type
_entity.pdbx_description
1 polymer ?
#
loop_
_entity_poly.entity_id
_entity_poly.type
_entity_poly.pdbx_seq_one_letter_code
_entity_poly.pdbx_strand_id
1 'polypeptide(L)'
;MSVFADTEKEGELLPLLSKLAVPTLVVRADRALGSTLDERAWEEVQARLSAPSAAVEIAGASHNIHRTRFAEFMQVVDGFLNKGV
;
A
#
# COMPACT_ATOMS: atom_id res chain seq x y z
N MET A 1 4.24 4.72 27.46
CA MET A 1 3.94 3.45 26.75
C MET A 1 3.97 3.79 25.26
N SER A 2 4.96 3.29 24.53
CA SER A 2 5.16 3.64 23.11
C SER A 2 4.25 2.78 22.25
N VAL A 3 3.42 3.39 21.40
CA VAL A 3 2.56 2.67 20.42
C VAL A 3 3.41 1.79 19.49
N PHE A 4 4.69 2.12 19.31
CA PHE A 4 5.63 1.37 18.48
C PHE A 4 6.23 0.13 19.17
N ALA A 5 6.14 0.02 20.50
CA ALA A 5 6.71 -1.12 21.23
C ALA A 5 5.88 -2.40 21.07
N ASP A 6 4.59 -2.29 20.73
CA ASP A 6 3.74 -3.44 20.46
C ASP A 6 3.85 -3.91 18.99
N THR A 7 4.16 -3.01 18.05
CA THR A 7 4.42 -3.37 16.65
C THR A 7 5.70 -4.18 16.45
N GLU A 8 6.70 -4.03 17.33
CA GLU A 8 7.94 -4.83 17.26
C GLU A 8 7.71 -6.32 17.61
N LYS A 9 6.65 -6.66 18.35
CA LYS A 9 6.34 -8.04 18.74
C LYS A 9 5.70 -8.86 17.63
N GLU A 10 5.08 -8.22 16.65
CA GLU A 10 4.34 -8.91 15.58
C GLU A 10 5.25 -9.42 14.45
N GLY A 11 6.55 -9.12 14.51
CA GLY A 11 7.52 -9.48 13.47
C GLY A 11 7.34 -8.67 12.20
N GLU A 12 8.03 -9.06 11.13
CA GLU A 12 7.91 -8.36 9.85
C GLU A 12 6.56 -8.64 9.18
N LEU A 13 5.81 -7.58 8.85
CA LEU A 13 4.49 -7.68 8.24
C LEU A 13 4.54 -7.89 6.70
N LEU A 14 5.57 -7.36 6.02
CA LEU A 14 5.67 -7.45 4.55
C LEU A 14 5.64 -8.90 4.03
N PRO A 15 6.30 -9.88 4.69
CA PRO A 15 6.20 -11.28 4.29
C PRO A 15 4.80 -11.89 4.32
N LEU A 16 3.85 -11.30 5.07
CA LEU A 16 2.48 -11.81 5.16
C LEU A 16 1.63 -11.49 3.92
N LEU A 17 2.06 -10.55 3.06
CA LEU A 17 1.34 -10.20 1.84
C LEU A 17 1.13 -11.40 0.90
N SER A 18 2.07 -12.35 0.87
CA SER A 18 1.97 -13.57 0.06
C SER A 18 0.92 -14.56 0.56
N LYS A 19 0.39 -14.37 1.77
CA LYS A 19 -0.66 -15.21 2.36
C LYS A 19 -2.07 -14.69 2.10
N LEU A 20 -2.21 -13.51 1.48
CA LEU A 20 -3.51 -12.92 1.18
C LEU A 20 -4.21 -13.74 0.10
N ALA A 21 -5.35 -14.35 0.44
CA ALA A 21 -6.17 -15.13 -0.47
C ALA A 21 -7.27 -14.30 -1.17
N VAL A 22 -7.41 -13.03 -0.81
CA VAL A 22 -8.42 -12.12 -1.34
C VAL A 22 -7.77 -11.05 -2.23
N PRO A 23 -8.48 -10.57 -3.28
CA PRO A 23 -8.00 -9.44 -4.06
C PRO A 23 -7.63 -8.28 -3.13
N THR A 24 -6.39 -7.81 -3.21
CA THR A 24 -5.88 -6.74 -2.36
C THR A 24 -5.31 -5.60 -3.19
N LEU A 25 -5.65 -4.37 -2.83
CA LEU A 25 -5.05 -3.17 -3.38
C LEU A 25 -4.16 -2.52 -2.32
N VAL A 26 -2.88 -2.34 -2.65
CA VAL A 26 -1.94 -1.55 -1.84
C VAL A 26 -1.67 -0.22 -2.55
N VAL A 27 -1.91 0.89 -1.86
CA VAL A 27 -1.67 2.24 -2.39
C VAL A 27 -0.57 2.92 -1.58
N ARG A 28 0.47 3.39 -2.25
CA ARG A 28 1.60 4.14 -1.68
C ARG A 28 1.53 5.63 -2.08
N ALA A 29 1.92 6.50 -1.15
CA ALA A 29 2.15 7.92 -1.40
C ALA A 29 3.49 8.14 -2.12
N ASP A 30 3.74 9.36 -2.61
CA ASP A 30 5.04 9.72 -3.15
C ASP A 30 6.11 9.63 -2.05
N ARG A 31 7.18 8.88 -2.34
CA ARG A 31 8.32 8.73 -1.43
C ARG A 31 8.91 10.07 -1.02
N ALA A 32 9.04 11.02 -1.95
CA ALA A 32 9.64 12.32 -1.69
C ALA A 32 8.82 13.16 -0.71
N LEU A 33 7.54 12.80 -0.48
CA LEU A 33 6.60 13.53 0.37
C LEU A 33 6.24 12.78 1.65
N GLY A 34 7.09 11.86 2.09
CA GLY A 34 6.96 11.18 3.39
C GLY A 34 6.16 9.88 3.35
N SER A 35 6.21 9.14 2.24
CA SER A 35 5.74 7.75 2.22
C SER A 35 6.55 6.89 3.19
N THR A 36 5.87 5.97 3.88
CA THR A 36 6.48 5.12 4.92
C THR A 36 7.23 3.91 4.37
N LEU A 37 6.94 3.48 3.14
CA LEU A 37 7.65 2.39 2.48
C LEU A 37 8.78 2.99 1.64
N ASP A 38 10.02 2.61 1.91
CA ASP A 38 11.15 2.89 1.03
C ASP A 38 11.09 2.05 -0.26
N GLU A 39 12.09 2.19 -1.13
CA GLU A 39 12.08 1.50 -2.43
C GLU A 39 12.15 -0.01 -2.30
N ARG A 40 13.03 -0.50 -1.41
CA ARG A 40 13.19 -1.93 -1.19
C ARG A 40 11.90 -2.54 -0.64
N ALA A 41 11.29 -1.90 0.36
CA ALA A 41 10.02 -2.34 0.91
C ALA A 41 8.91 -2.32 -0.15
N TRP A 42 8.93 -1.36 -1.07
CA TRP A 42 7.95 -1.26 -2.15
C TRP A 42 8.11 -2.33 -3.23
N GLU A 43 9.35 -2.61 -3.63
CA GLU A 43 9.68 -3.76 -4.49
C GLU A 43 9.21 -5.07 -3.85
N GLU A 44 9.40 -5.23 -2.53
CA GLU A 44 8.91 -6.40 -1.80
C GLU A 44 7.38 -6.50 -1.78
N VAL A 45 6.65 -5.39 -1.65
CA VAL A 45 5.18 -5.38 -1.79
C VAL A 45 4.78 -5.90 -3.18
N GLN A 46 5.38 -5.35 -4.24
CA GLN A 46 5.06 -5.72 -5.62
C GLN A 46 5.37 -7.18 -5.91
N ALA A 47 6.50 -7.70 -5.41
CA ALA A 47 6.92 -9.09 -5.64
C ALA A 47 6.05 -10.11 -4.88
N ARG A 48 5.45 -9.72 -3.76
CA ARG A 48 4.70 -10.65 -2.87
C ARG A 48 3.20 -10.68 -3.16
N LEU A 49 2.65 -9.66 -3.81
CA LEU A 49 1.24 -9.63 -4.19
C LEU A 49 1.01 -10.51 -5.43
N SER A 50 0.10 -11.47 -5.31
CA SER A 50 -0.36 -12.30 -6.43
C SER A 50 -1.62 -11.74 -7.06
N ALA A 51 -1.81 -11.97 -8.36
CA ALA A 51 -3.06 -11.65 -9.04
C ALA A 51 -4.24 -12.35 -8.33
N PRO A 52 -5.40 -11.67 -8.15
CA PRO A 52 -5.81 -10.41 -8.77
C PRO A 52 -5.46 -9.14 -7.96
N SER A 53 -4.46 -9.18 -7.08
CA SER A 53 -4.03 -8.01 -6.30
C SER A 53 -3.21 -7.02 -7.12
N ALA A 54 -3.11 -5.78 -6.63
CA ALA A 54 -2.34 -4.70 -7.27
C ALA A 54 -1.63 -3.82 -6.23
N ALA A 55 -0.47 -3.28 -6.62
CA ALA A 55 0.24 -2.23 -5.90
C ALA A 55 0.36 -1.00 -6.78
N VAL A 56 -0.04 0.17 -6.28
CA VAL A 56 -0.03 1.43 -7.04
C VAL A 56 0.59 2.54 -6.20
N GLU A 57 1.46 3.33 -6.81
CA GLU A 57 1.94 4.58 -6.24
C GLU A 57 1.19 5.77 -6.86
N ILE A 58 0.84 6.75 -6.04
CA ILE A 58 0.26 8.02 -6.49
C ILE A 58 1.31 9.13 -6.34
N ALA A 59 1.91 9.51 -7.46
CA ALA A 59 2.90 10.58 -7.52
C ALA A 59 2.34 11.91 -7.01
N GLY A 60 3.17 12.67 -6.29
CA GLY A 60 2.77 13.94 -5.68
C GLY A 60 1.74 13.85 -4.55
N ALA A 61 1.42 12.64 -4.05
CA ALA A 61 0.61 12.47 -2.84
C ALA A 61 1.49 12.44 -1.59
N SER A 62 1.07 13.10 -0.52
CA SER A 62 1.71 12.95 0.80
C SER A 62 1.13 11.77 1.56
N HIS A 63 1.64 11.46 2.76
CA HIS A 63 1.07 10.43 3.65
C HIS A 63 -0.46 10.56 3.83
N ASN A 64 -0.99 11.78 3.78
CA ASN A 64 -2.44 12.03 3.76
C ASN A 64 -2.99 12.05 2.32
N ILE A 65 -2.78 10.96 1.57
CA ILE A 65 -3.19 10.83 0.15
C ILE A 65 -4.67 11.17 -0.03
N HIS A 66 -5.52 10.66 0.85
CA HIS A 66 -6.96 10.89 0.86
C HIS A 66 -7.37 12.37 1.04
N ARG A 67 -6.44 13.26 1.44
CA ARG A 67 -6.68 14.71 1.53
C ARG A 67 -6.03 15.51 0.41
N THR A 68 -4.87 15.05 -0.07
CA THR A 68 -4.03 15.82 -1.02
C THR A 68 -4.25 15.42 -2.47
N ARG A 69 -4.62 14.17 -2.72
CA ARG A 69 -4.82 13.56 -4.05
C ARG A 69 -6.05 12.66 -4.04
N PHE A 70 -7.16 13.19 -3.50
CA PHE A 70 -8.38 12.41 -3.28
C PHE A 70 -8.95 11.84 -4.59
N ALA A 71 -8.99 12.66 -5.65
CA ALA A 71 -9.54 12.24 -6.93
C ALA A 71 -8.73 11.09 -7.54
N GLU A 72 -7.40 11.23 -7.55
CA GLU A 72 -6.48 10.21 -8.06
C GLU A 72 -6.53 8.94 -7.21
N PHE A 73 -6.65 9.08 -5.88
CA PHE A 73 -6.86 7.95 -4.98
C PHE A 73 -8.15 7.19 -5.29
N MET A 74 -9.27 7.89 -5.44
CA MET A 74 -10.55 7.26 -5.77
C MET A 74 -10.54 6.61 -7.15
N GLN A 75 -9.87 7.21 -8.15
CA GLN A 75 -9.71 6.59 -9.46
C GLN A 75 -9.00 5.22 -9.38
N VAL A 76 -7.97 5.10 -8.53
CA VAL A 76 -7.27 3.83 -8.32
C VAL A 76 -8.18 2.81 -7.61
N VAL A 77 -8.91 3.24 -6.59
CA VAL A 77 -9.87 2.39 -5.86
C VAL A 77 -10.97 1.88 -6.79
N ASP A 78 -11.64 2.78 -7.53
CA ASP A 78 -12.71 2.44 -8.46
C ASP A 78 -12.19 1.53 -9.58
N GLY A 79 -11.00 1.82 -10.11
CA GLY A 79 -10.36 0.98 -11.13
C GLY A 79 -10.01 -0.43 -10.64
N PHE A 80 -9.75 -0.61 -9.35
CA PHE A 80 -9.53 -1.92 -8.75
C PHE A 80 -10.86 -2.67 -8.53
N LEU A 81 -11.87 -2.00 -7.97
CA LEU A 81 -13.18 -2.60 -7.70
C LEU A 81 -13.90 -3.04 -8.99
N ASN A 82 -13.81 -2.24 -10.05
CA ASN A 82 -14.47 -2.52 -11.32
C ASN A 82 -13.75 -3.58 -12.18
N LYS A 83 -12.56 -4.06 -11.78
CA LYS A 83 -11.87 -5.20 -12.42
C LYS A 83 -12.29 -6.55 -11.81
N GLY A 84 -12.93 -6.54 -10.65
CA GLY A 84 -13.35 -7.73 -9.90
C GLY A 84 -14.82 -8.13 -10.11
N VAL A 85 -15.55 -7.48 -11.02
CA VAL A 85 -16.91 -7.82 -11.47
C VAL A 85 -16.87 -8.34 -12.90
#